data_AF-A0A819FTS1-F1
#
_entry.id   AF-A0A819FTS1-F1
#
_cell.length_a   1.000
_cell.length_b   1.000
_cell.length_c   1.000
_cell.angle_alpha   90.00
_cell.angle_beta   90.00
_cell.angle_gamma   90.00
#
_symmetry.space_group_name_H-M   'P 1'
#
loop_
_entity.id
_entity.type
_entity.pdbx_description
1 polymer ?
#
loop_
_entity_poly.entity_id
_entity_poly.type
_entity_poly.pdbx_seq_one_letter_code
_entity_poly.pdbx_strand_id
1 'polypeptide(L)'
;MASATESTKILCIICNKGKGIFKCEGCSQIFCPKHSIDHRNELSKQLEEITVTHDLIQQTLVQQTEDPQQHPLIQKVDQWEKESIVKIRQLADKVKNDLCTYTTEHTTLIKHKLKQISIELRQSGEDSDFSEIDLQRWTQKLEELRQEFLSPSTITLRENFTPYITSIYIDRHHTFDVFERVYGVAEIKENGNLTVQSDRSGRTEIRGRNEYTSGRHKLRFRIEQFDPSGWISVGI
;
A
#
# COMPACT_ATOMS: atom_id res chain seq x y z
N MET A 1 8.20 -33.24 -75.87
CA MET A 1 8.87 -34.07 -74.84
C MET A 1 8.41 -33.54 -73.49
N ALA A 2 7.73 -34.38 -72.71
CA ALA A 2 7.00 -34.00 -71.50
C ALA A 2 7.95 -33.59 -70.35
N SER A 3 7.65 -32.46 -69.71
CA SER A 3 8.29 -32.03 -68.47
C SER A 3 7.69 -32.83 -67.31
N ALA A 4 8.49 -33.71 -66.71
CA ALA A 4 8.11 -34.44 -65.51
C ALA A 4 7.98 -33.46 -64.34
N THR A 5 6.75 -33.21 -63.88
CA THR A 5 6.50 -32.52 -62.62
C THR A 5 6.89 -33.44 -61.46
N GLU A 6 8.01 -33.15 -60.81
CA GLU A 6 8.33 -33.71 -59.50
C GLU A 6 7.22 -33.33 -58.52
N SER A 7 6.37 -34.30 -58.17
CA SER A 7 5.38 -34.15 -57.12
C SER A 7 6.11 -34.17 -55.78
N THR A 8 6.51 -32.98 -55.30
CA THR A 8 7.09 -32.80 -53.97
C THR A 8 6.08 -33.35 -52.96
N LYS A 9 6.36 -34.53 -52.39
CA LYS A 9 5.46 -35.16 -51.44
C LYS A 9 5.36 -34.27 -50.21
N ILE A 10 4.24 -33.58 -50.07
CA ILE A 10 3.95 -32.80 -48.86
C ILE A 10 3.73 -33.80 -47.73
N LEU A 11 4.62 -33.78 -46.74
CA LEU A 11 4.60 -34.68 -45.59
C LEU A 11 4.04 -33.96 -44.36
N CYS A 12 3.48 -34.75 -43.44
CA CYS A 12 3.04 -34.27 -42.13
C CYS A 12 4.22 -33.77 -41.28
N ILE A 13 4.09 -32.58 -40.69
CA ILE A 13 5.12 -31.97 -39.84
C ILE A 13 5.43 -32.81 -38.59
N ILE A 14 4.45 -33.52 -38.02
CA ILE A 14 4.62 -34.25 -36.75
C ILE A 14 5.30 -35.61 -36.96
N CYS A 15 4.89 -36.38 -37.97
CA CYS A 15 5.40 -37.76 -38.14
C CYS A 15 6.31 -37.98 -39.34
N ASN A 16 6.44 -37.00 -40.24
CA ASN A 16 7.26 -37.04 -41.45
C ASN A 16 7.09 -38.29 -42.34
N LYS A 17 5.95 -39.00 -42.20
CA LYS A 17 5.66 -40.28 -42.86
C LYS A 17 4.31 -40.29 -43.58
N GLY A 18 3.30 -39.67 -42.97
CA GLY A 18 1.97 -39.58 -43.57
C GLY A 18 1.89 -38.47 -44.63
N LYS A 19 1.12 -38.70 -45.70
CA LYS A 19 0.78 -37.68 -46.70
C LYS A 19 0.07 -36.52 -45.99
N GLY A 20 0.63 -35.32 -46.10
CA GLY A 20 0.02 -34.08 -45.64
C GLY A 20 -1.21 -33.79 -46.48
N ILE A 21 -2.38 -33.72 -45.84
CA ILE A 21 -3.65 -33.47 -46.53
C ILE A 21 -4.34 -32.19 -46.03
N PHE A 22 -3.96 -31.71 -44.85
CA PHE A 22 -4.58 -30.58 -44.21
C PHE A 22 -3.52 -29.56 -43.83
N LYS A 23 -3.68 -28.30 -44.25
CA LYS A 23 -2.87 -27.17 -43.81
C LYS A 23 -3.72 -26.34 -42.84
N CYS A 24 -3.25 -26.15 -41.62
CA CYS A 24 -3.89 -25.24 -40.67
C CYS A 24 -3.55 -23.80 -41.06
N GLU A 25 -4.54 -22.93 -41.23
CA GLU A 25 -4.29 -21.52 -41.56
C GLU A 25 -3.68 -20.75 -40.38
N GLY A 26 -4.07 -21.09 -39.15
CA GLY A 26 -3.61 -20.40 -37.94
C GLY A 26 -2.11 -20.57 -37.68
N CYS A 27 -1.58 -21.80 -37.74
CA CYS A 27 -0.15 -22.06 -37.53
C CYS A 27 0.62 -22.31 -38.83
N SER A 28 -0.05 -22.28 -39.99
CA SER A 28 0.53 -22.57 -41.32
C SER A 28 1.18 -23.95 -41.49
N GLN A 29 1.00 -24.86 -40.53
CA GLN A 29 1.58 -26.21 -40.54
C GLN A 29 0.71 -27.21 -41.30
N ILE A 30 1.36 -28.25 -41.86
CA ILE A 30 0.69 -29.29 -42.65
C ILE A 30 0.70 -30.63 -41.90
N PHE A 31 -0.47 -31.25 -41.81
CA PHE A 31 -0.70 -32.46 -41.03
C PHE A 31 -1.27 -33.60 -41.89
N CYS A 32 -1.01 -34.84 -41.49
CA CYS A 32 -1.76 -36.01 -41.97
C CYS A 32 -3.13 -36.08 -41.24
N PRO A 33 -4.08 -36.94 -41.68
CA PRO A 33 -5.42 -36.98 -41.09
C PRO A 33 -5.41 -37.14 -39.56
N LYS A 34 -4.60 -38.08 -39.04
CA LYS A 34 -4.49 -38.32 -37.60
C LYS A 34 -3.99 -37.08 -36.84
N HIS A 35 -2.84 -36.53 -37.22
CA HIS A 35 -2.26 -35.39 -36.51
C HIS A 35 -3.05 -34.09 -36.68
N SER A 36 -3.89 -33.98 -37.73
CA SER A 36 -4.83 -32.85 -37.86
C SER A 36 -5.95 -32.92 -36.81
N ILE A 37 -6.42 -34.13 -36.48
CA ILE A 37 -7.38 -34.36 -35.39
C ILE A 37 -6.72 -34.09 -34.05
N ASP A 38 -5.51 -34.60 -33.82
CA ASP A 38 -4.76 -34.34 -32.58
C ASP A 38 -4.53 -32.84 -32.37
N HIS A 39 -4.13 -32.12 -33.41
CA HIS A 39 -3.97 -30.66 -33.39
C HIS A 39 -5.29 -29.96 -33.06
N ARG A 40 -6.41 -30.39 -33.66
CA ARG A 40 -7.72 -29.80 -33.38
C ARG A 40 -8.18 -30.09 -31.95
N ASN A 41 -7.93 -31.28 -31.44
CA ASN A 41 -8.23 -31.64 -30.05
C ASN A 41 -7.44 -30.79 -29.06
N GLU A 42 -6.18 -30.51 -29.36
CA GLU A 42 -5.36 -29.61 -28.53
C GLU A 42 -5.92 -28.18 -28.50
N LEU A 43 -6.34 -27.66 -29.65
CA LEU A 43 -7.02 -26.36 -29.71
C LEU A 43 -8.34 -26.35 -28.91
N SER A 44 -9.11 -27.45 -28.94
CA SER A 44 -10.32 -27.58 -28.13
C SER A 44 -10.02 -27.55 -26.63
N LYS A 45 -8.94 -28.20 -26.17
CA LYS A 45 -8.51 -28.12 -24.77
C LYS A 45 -8.11 -26.71 -24.36
N GLN A 46 -7.33 -26.03 -25.20
CA GLN A 46 -6.95 -24.63 -24.94
C GLN A 46 -8.18 -23.72 -24.84
N LEU A 47 -9.18 -23.94 -25.69
CA LEU A 47 -10.44 -23.20 -25.60
C LEU A 47 -11.21 -23.50 -24.31
N GLU A 48 -11.22 -24.76 -23.88
CA GLU A 48 -11.84 -25.16 -22.62
C GLU A 48 -11.14 -24.50 -21.43
N GLU A 49 -9.81 -24.46 -21.39
CA GLU A 49 -9.02 -23.75 -20.37
C GLU A 49 -9.32 -22.24 -20.34
N ILE A 50 -9.43 -21.61 -21.51
CA ILE A 50 -9.83 -20.20 -21.64
C ILE A 50 -11.25 -20.00 -21.09
N THR A 51 -12.17 -20.90 -21.39
CA THR A 51 -13.57 -20.84 -20.94
C THR A 51 -13.66 -20.98 -19.42
N VAL A 52 -12.96 -21.95 -18.83
CA VAL A 52 -12.88 -22.12 -17.38
C VAL A 52 -12.30 -20.86 -16.71
N THR A 53 -11.25 -20.28 -17.29
CA THR A 53 -10.63 -19.05 -16.78
C THR A 53 -11.61 -17.87 -16.85
N HIS A 54 -12.32 -17.73 -17.97
CA HIS A 54 -13.36 -16.72 -18.15
C HIS A 54 -14.45 -16.84 -17.08
N ASP A 55 -14.98 -18.04 -16.88
CA ASP A 55 -16.07 -18.29 -15.94
C ASP A 55 -15.63 -18.04 -14.49
N LEU A 56 -14.39 -18.38 -14.15
CA LEU A 56 -13.81 -18.07 -12.84
C LEU A 56 -13.70 -16.56 -12.60
N ILE A 57 -13.26 -15.79 -13.61
CA ILE A 57 -13.19 -14.33 -13.52
C ILE A 57 -14.59 -13.76 -13.36
N GLN A 58 -15.56 -14.22 -14.16
CA GLN A 58 -16.95 -13.77 -14.09
C GLN A 58 -17.55 -14.07 -12.70
N GLN A 59 -17.34 -15.26 -12.16
CA GLN A 59 -17.80 -15.63 -10.83
C GLN A 59 -17.16 -14.73 -9.75
N THR A 60 -15.85 -14.47 -9.85
CA THR A 60 -15.13 -13.58 -8.92
C THR A 60 -15.69 -12.15 -8.98
N LEU A 61 -16.00 -11.64 -10.16
CA LEU A 61 -16.59 -10.31 -10.34
C LEU A 61 -17.98 -10.22 -9.71
N VAL A 62 -18.83 -11.24 -9.90
CA VAL A 62 -20.16 -11.29 -9.27
C VAL A 62 -20.00 -11.29 -7.74
N GLN A 63 -19.15 -12.17 -7.20
CA GLN A 63 -18.88 -12.24 -5.76
C GLN A 63 -18.37 -10.90 -5.19
N GLN A 64 -17.44 -10.23 -5.87
CA GLN A 64 -16.93 -8.94 -5.42
C GLN A 64 -17.96 -7.80 -5.53
N THR A 65 -18.92 -7.91 -6.46
CA THR A 65 -20.01 -6.93 -6.60
C THR A 65 -21.06 -7.11 -5.52
N GLU A 66 -21.36 -8.36 -5.15
CA GLU A 66 -22.31 -8.71 -4.09
C GLU A 66 -21.72 -8.50 -2.69
N ASP A 67 -20.45 -8.82 -2.49
CA ASP A 67 -19.72 -8.59 -1.24
C ASP A 67 -18.35 -7.91 -1.48
N PRO A 68 -18.33 -6.57 -1.56
CA PRO A 68 -17.09 -5.81 -1.70
C PRO A 68 -16.09 -6.00 -0.55
N GLN A 69 -16.52 -6.52 0.61
CA GLN A 69 -15.62 -6.75 1.75
C GLN A 69 -14.64 -7.89 1.49
N GLN A 70 -14.96 -8.83 0.57
CA GLN A 70 -14.02 -9.88 0.17
C GLN A 70 -12.90 -9.38 -0.73
N HIS A 71 -12.93 -8.11 -1.15
CA HIS A 71 -11.92 -7.58 -2.05
C HIS A 71 -10.53 -7.64 -1.37
N PRO A 72 -9.47 -8.13 -2.06
CA PRO A 72 -8.15 -8.28 -1.46
C PRO A 72 -7.55 -6.99 -0.87
N LEU A 73 -7.91 -5.81 -1.40
CA LEU A 73 -7.48 -4.53 -0.83
C LEU A 73 -8.15 -4.25 0.52
N ILE A 74 -9.40 -4.66 0.73
CA ILE A 74 -10.08 -4.54 2.04
C ILE A 74 -9.40 -5.46 3.05
N GLN A 75 -9.09 -6.70 2.67
CA GLN A 75 -8.33 -7.61 3.54
C GLN A 75 -6.96 -7.04 3.96
N LYS A 76 -6.30 -6.25 3.09
CA LYS A 76 -5.07 -5.53 3.46
C LYS A 76 -5.32 -4.42 4.49
N VAL A 77 -6.46 -3.72 4.40
CA VAL A 77 -6.88 -2.73 5.41
C VAL A 77 -7.14 -3.44 6.75
N ASP A 78 -7.87 -4.55 6.74
CA ASP A 78 -8.18 -5.34 7.95
C ASP A 78 -6.91 -5.86 8.61
N GLN A 79 -5.95 -6.33 7.81
CA GLN A 79 -4.67 -6.80 8.32
C GLN A 79 -3.87 -5.65 8.96
N TRP A 80 -3.81 -4.50 8.29
CA TRP A 80 -3.17 -3.30 8.82
C TRP A 80 -3.83 -2.84 10.14
N GLU A 81 -5.16 -2.88 10.22
CA GLU A 81 -5.89 -2.54 11.44
C GLU A 81 -5.53 -3.47 12.60
N LYS A 82 -5.59 -4.80 12.38
CA LYS A 82 -5.24 -5.81 13.39
C LYS A 82 -3.83 -5.62 13.91
N GLU A 83 -2.86 -5.44 13.02
CA GLU A 83 -1.47 -5.20 13.40
C GLU A 83 -1.29 -3.90 14.17
N SER A 84 -2.00 -2.84 13.79
CA SER A 84 -1.96 -1.54 14.45
C SER A 84 -2.51 -1.61 15.88
N ILE A 85 -3.62 -2.32 16.09
CA ILE A 85 -4.19 -2.56 17.43
C ILE A 85 -3.21 -3.30 18.33
N VAL A 86 -2.54 -4.33 17.80
CA VAL A 86 -1.53 -5.09 18.56
C VAL A 86 -0.39 -4.17 18.99
N LYS A 87 0.12 -3.33 18.10
CA LYS A 87 1.18 -2.37 18.40
C LYS A 87 0.76 -1.37 19.50
N ILE A 88 -0.45 -0.82 19.43
CA ILE A 88 -0.98 0.09 20.46
C ILE A 88 -1.02 -0.62 21.82
N ARG A 89 -1.54 -1.85 21.86
CA ARG A 89 -1.65 -2.62 23.11
C ARG A 89 -0.28 -2.89 23.71
N GLN A 90 0.67 -3.34 22.91
CA GLN A 90 2.06 -3.59 23.35
C GLN A 90 2.72 -2.33 23.90
N LEU A 91 2.52 -1.17 23.26
CA LEU A 91 3.04 0.10 23.75
C LEU A 91 2.40 0.49 25.08
N ALA A 92 1.07 0.37 25.19
CA ALA A 92 0.35 0.67 26.43
C ALA A 92 0.81 -0.22 27.59
N ASP A 93 1.00 -1.52 27.34
CA ASP A 93 1.48 -2.46 28.35
C ASP A 93 2.92 -2.16 28.76
N LYS A 94 3.79 -1.78 27.81
CA LYS A 94 5.14 -1.31 28.13
C LYS A 94 5.12 -0.08 29.04
N VAL A 95 4.34 0.95 28.69
CA VAL A 95 4.25 2.18 29.50
C VAL A 95 3.70 1.89 30.91
N LYS A 96 2.70 1.00 31.03
CA LYS A 96 2.18 0.58 32.33
C LYS A 96 3.23 -0.16 33.17
N ASN A 97 4.02 -1.04 32.55
CA ASN A 97 5.08 -1.79 33.23
C ASN A 97 6.20 -0.85 33.71
N ASP A 98 6.61 0.09 32.85
CA ASP A 98 7.61 1.12 33.21
C ASP A 98 7.08 1.96 34.39
N LEU A 99 5.83 2.44 34.33
CA LEU A 99 5.20 3.20 35.40
C LEU A 99 5.10 2.39 36.71
N CYS A 100 4.73 1.11 36.63
CA CYS A 100 4.66 0.22 37.78
C CYS A 100 6.02 0.08 38.47
N THR A 101 7.10 -0.04 37.68
CA THR A 101 8.47 -0.13 38.18
C THR A 101 8.86 1.13 38.92
N TYR A 102 8.70 2.31 38.30
CA TYR A 102 8.99 3.60 38.94
C TYR A 102 8.15 3.84 40.21
N THR A 103 6.86 3.48 40.17
CA THR A 103 5.97 3.61 41.32
C THR A 103 6.39 2.69 42.47
N THR A 104 6.86 1.49 42.16
CA THR A 104 7.33 0.51 43.16
C THR A 104 8.62 0.98 43.83
N GLU A 105 9.58 1.49 43.04
CA GLU A 105 10.81 2.09 43.54
C GLU A 105 10.52 3.28 44.47
N HIS A 106 9.65 4.19 44.02
CA HIS A 106 9.23 5.36 44.79
C HIS A 106 8.54 4.97 46.11
N THR A 107 7.60 4.02 46.04
CA THR A 107 6.91 3.50 47.22
C THR A 107 7.88 2.86 48.21
N THR A 108 8.92 2.19 47.72
CA THR A 108 9.96 1.57 48.56
C THR A 108 10.79 2.63 49.28
N LEU A 109 11.15 3.72 48.59
CA LEU A 109 11.83 4.87 49.21
C LEU A 109 10.99 5.51 50.32
N ILE A 110 9.69 5.72 50.06
CA ILE A 110 8.75 6.29 51.04
C ILE A 110 8.60 5.37 52.25
N LYS A 111 8.47 4.05 52.04
CA LYS A 111 8.44 3.06 53.14
C LYS A 111 9.70 3.14 54.00
N HIS A 112 10.88 3.31 53.39
CA HIS A 112 12.13 3.46 54.13
C HIS A 112 12.13 4.74 54.98
N LYS A 113 11.76 5.89 54.39
CA LYS A 113 11.67 7.18 55.10
C LYS A 113 10.67 7.11 56.27
N LEU A 114 9.49 6.51 56.07
CA LEU A 114 8.50 6.28 57.13
C LEU A 114 9.02 5.40 58.26
N LYS A 115 9.78 4.34 57.92
CA LYS A 115 10.40 3.47 58.92
C LYS A 115 11.41 4.23 59.79
N GLN A 116 12.20 5.14 59.20
CA GLN A 116 13.12 6.00 59.95
C GLN A 116 12.38 6.89 60.95
N ILE A 117 11.31 7.57 60.51
CA ILE A 117 10.47 8.39 61.41
C ILE A 117 9.85 7.54 62.51
N SER A 118 9.42 6.31 62.21
CA SER A 118 8.86 5.39 63.21
C SER A 118 9.87 5.00 64.29
N ILE A 119 11.15 4.83 63.91
CA ILE A 119 12.24 4.57 64.85
C ILE A 119 12.51 5.79 65.72
N GLU A 120 12.64 6.98 65.11
CA GLU A 120 12.83 8.26 65.83
C GLU A 120 11.72 8.48 66.88
N LEU A 121 10.45 8.35 66.47
CA LEU A 121 9.29 8.53 67.35
C LEU A 121 9.28 7.54 68.52
N ARG A 122 9.62 6.28 68.25
CA ARG A 122 9.63 5.24 69.29
C ARG A 122 10.73 5.49 70.31
N GLN A 123 11.94 5.82 69.87
CA GLN A 123 13.07 6.11 70.75
C GLN A 123 12.77 7.31 71.65
N SER A 124 12.34 8.43 71.07
CA SER A 124 11.94 9.60 71.87
C SER A 124 10.78 9.34 72.82
N GLY A 125 9.84 8.47 72.46
CA GLY A 125 8.75 8.06 73.35
C GLY A 125 9.22 7.17 74.52
N GLU A 126 10.14 6.24 74.27
CA GLU A 126 10.73 5.38 75.30
C GLU A 126 11.63 6.18 76.25
N ASP A 127 12.41 7.13 75.72
CA ASP A 127 13.32 7.98 76.49
C ASP A 127 12.61 9.18 77.16
N SER A 128 11.33 9.40 76.83
CA SER A 128 10.57 10.62 77.21
C SER A 128 11.30 11.92 76.83
N ASP A 129 12.11 11.87 75.78
CA ASP A 129 12.99 12.94 75.30
C ASP A 129 12.41 13.52 74.01
N PHE A 130 11.43 14.41 74.18
CA PHE A 130 10.84 15.17 73.08
C PHE A 130 10.40 16.55 73.54
N SER A 131 10.45 17.50 72.61
CA SER A 131 9.96 18.87 72.78
C SER A 131 8.87 19.21 71.76
N GLU A 132 8.21 20.35 71.93
CA GLU A 132 7.28 20.89 70.93
C GLU A 132 7.95 21.06 69.55
N ILE A 133 9.26 21.34 69.53
CA ILE A 133 10.05 21.48 68.30
C ILE A 133 10.15 20.12 67.58
N ASP A 134 10.38 19.03 68.32
CA ASP A 134 10.45 17.68 67.74
C ASP A 134 9.09 17.25 67.17
N LEU A 135 8.01 17.51 67.90
CA LEU A 135 6.64 17.24 67.44
C LEU A 135 6.30 18.01 66.16
N GLN A 136 6.68 19.29 66.09
CA GLN A 136 6.50 20.11 64.90
C GLN A 136 7.34 19.57 63.72
N ARG A 137 8.60 19.19 63.97
CA ARG A 137 9.49 18.61 62.96
C ARG A 137 8.94 17.30 62.38
N TRP A 138 8.47 16.38 63.22
CA TRP A 138 7.91 15.11 62.72
C TRP A 138 6.61 15.31 61.96
N THR A 139 5.76 16.24 62.43
CA THR A 139 4.52 16.60 61.73
C THR A 139 4.83 17.13 60.32
N GLN A 140 5.82 18.02 60.19
CA GLN A 140 6.28 18.53 58.91
C GLN A 140 6.85 17.41 58.01
N LYS A 141 7.75 16.57 58.53
CA LYS A 141 8.32 15.44 57.78
C LYS A 141 7.23 14.49 57.24
N LEU A 142 6.19 14.23 58.04
CA LEU A 142 5.07 13.37 57.63
C LEU A 142 4.22 14.01 56.55
N GLU A 143 3.97 15.32 56.61
CA GLU A 143 3.21 16.02 55.58
C GLU A 143 4.00 16.09 54.25
N GLU A 144 5.30 16.36 54.29
CA GLU A 144 6.17 16.32 53.11
C GLU A 144 6.16 14.94 52.44
N LEU A 145 6.29 13.87 53.24
CA LEU A 145 6.20 12.48 52.76
C LEU A 145 4.83 12.15 52.15
N ARG A 146 3.76 12.67 52.73
CA ARG A 146 2.40 12.48 52.21
C ARG A 146 2.25 13.14 50.83
N GLN A 147 2.75 14.36 50.67
CA GLN A 147 2.71 15.06 49.38
C GLN A 147 3.57 14.33 48.33
N GLU A 148 4.77 13.89 48.71
CA GLU A 148 5.67 13.12 47.84
C GLU A 148 5.06 11.77 47.42
N PHE A 149 4.27 11.13 48.29
CA PHE A 149 3.54 9.89 47.98
C PHE A 149 2.41 10.10 46.96
N LEU A 150 1.61 11.15 47.16
CA LEU A 150 0.43 11.43 46.32
C LEU A 150 0.82 11.99 44.95
N SER A 151 1.90 12.76 44.88
CA SER A 151 2.34 13.43 43.66
C SER A 151 3.87 13.36 43.53
N PRO A 152 4.42 12.22 43.08
CA PRO A 152 5.85 12.11 42.82
C PRO A 152 6.31 13.12 41.77
N SER A 153 7.27 13.98 42.12
CA SER A 153 7.86 14.95 41.19
C SER A 153 8.78 14.33 40.13
N THR A 154 9.13 13.06 40.31
CA THR A 154 10.09 12.32 39.46
C THR A 154 9.44 11.64 38.25
N ILE A 155 8.11 11.55 38.20
CA ILE A 155 7.38 10.84 37.14
C ILE A 155 6.43 11.81 36.43
N THR A 156 6.62 12.00 35.12
CA THR A 156 5.67 12.76 34.28
C THR A 156 5.33 11.96 33.04
N LEU A 157 4.04 11.74 32.80
CA LEU A 157 3.56 11.21 31.53
C LEU A 157 3.62 12.33 30.49
N ARG A 158 4.23 12.07 29.32
CA ARG A 158 4.29 13.00 28.20
C ARG A 158 3.85 12.31 26.92
N GLU A 159 3.16 13.04 26.07
CA GLU A 159 2.78 12.56 24.74
C GLU A 159 3.94 12.72 23.76
N ASN A 160 4.07 11.76 22.85
CA ASN A 160 5.00 11.86 21.74
C ASN A 160 4.23 12.14 20.44
N PHE A 161 4.66 13.14 19.69
CA PHE A 161 4.01 13.58 18.45
C PHE A 161 4.46 12.80 17.21
N THR A 162 5.44 11.89 17.34
CA THR A 162 5.80 11.02 16.22
C THR A 162 4.79 9.89 16.06
N PRO A 163 4.24 9.66 14.85
CA PRO A 163 3.22 8.65 14.62
C PRO A 163 3.81 7.25 14.84
N TYR A 164 3.26 6.55 15.83
CA TYR A 164 3.66 5.18 16.15
C TYR A 164 3.09 4.16 15.16
N ILE A 165 1.94 4.48 14.54
CA ILE A 165 1.30 3.68 13.50
C ILE A 165 1.44 4.41 12.17
N THR A 166 1.88 3.67 11.14
CA THR A 166 1.93 4.15 9.77
C THR A 166 0.52 4.27 9.20
N SER A 167 0.15 5.43 8.65
CA SER A 167 -1.12 5.58 7.94
C SER A 167 -1.07 4.90 6.56
N ILE A 168 -2.18 4.28 6.17
CA ILE A 168 -2.41 3.80 4.81
C ILE A 168 -3.44 4.71 4.13
N TYR A 169 -3.28 4.93 2.82
CA TYR A 169 -4.18 5.76 2.03
C TYR A 169 -4.41 5.12 0.66
N ILE A 170 -5.52 5.49 0.02
CA ILE A 170 -5.85 5.04 -1.33
C ILE A 170 -5.28 6.08 -2.30
N ASP A 171 -4.33 5.67 -3.13
CA ASP A 171 -3.90 6.47 -4.29
C ASP A 171 -4.72 6.05 -5.50
N ARG A 172 -5.51 6.99 -6.04
CA ARG A 172 -6.29 6.76 -7.26
C ARG A 172 -5.49 7.30 -8.43
N HIS A 173 -4.86 6.40 -9.19
CA HIS A 173 -4.31 6.78 -10.49
C HIS A 173 -5.47 6.90 -11.48
N HIS A 174 -5.85 8.14 -11.81
CA HIS A 174 -6.71 8.39 -12.96
C HIS A 174 -5.98 7.90 -14.22
N THR A 175 -6.68 7.11 -15.04
CA THR A 175 -6.21 6.63 -16.33
C THR A 175 -5.90 7.82 -17.24
N PHE A 176 -4.78 7.69 -17.97
CA PHE A 176 -4.05 8.72 -18.69
C PHE A 176 -4.92 9.78 -19.38
N ASP A 177 -4.67 11.04 -19.05
CA ASP A 177 -5.18 12.18 -19.80
C ASP A 177 -4.58 12.14 -21.21
N VAL A 178 -5.43 11.86 -22.19
CA VAL A 178 -5.07 11.86 -23.61
C VAL A 178 -5.47 13.17 -24.27
N PHE A 179 -4.67 13.62 -25.23
CA PHE A 179 -5.02 14.70 -26.14
C PHE A 179 -6.17 14.26 -27.04
N GLU A 180 -7.17 15.13 -27.20
CA GLU A 180 -8.36 14.83 -28.00
C GLU A 180 -8.64 15.91 -29.05
N ARG A 181 -8.33 17.18 -28.75
CA ARG A 181 -8.67 18.30 -29.62
C ARG A 181 -7.42 19.09 -30.00
N VAL A 182 -7.32 19.45 -31.27
CA VAL A 182 -6.29 20.36 -31.79
C VAL A 182 -6.95 21.51 -32.55
N TYR A 183 -6.48 22.71 -32.29
CA TYR A 183 -6.75 23.90 -33.08
C TYR A 183 -5.42 24.40 -33.63
N GLY A 184 -5.27 24.47 -34.95
CA GLY A 184 -4.02 24.86 -35.61
C GLY A 184 -3.41 23.72 -36.43
N VAL A 185 -2.07 23.67 -36.50
CA VAL A 185 -1.32 22.83 -37.46
C VAL A 185 -0.65 21.60 -36.82
N ALA A 186 -1.05 21.22 -35.61
CA ALA A 186 -0.58 19.98 -34.99
C ALA A 186 -1.48 18.78 -35.28
N GLU A 187 -0.93 17.59 -35.12
CA GLU A 187 -1.60 16.31 -35.25
C GLU A 187 -1.52 15.54 -33.93
N ILE A 188 -2.60 14.85 -33.57
CA ILE A 188 -2.61 13.86 -32.48
C ILE A 188 -2.27 12.48 -33.06
N LYS A 189 -1.32 11.81 -32.41
CA LYS A 189 -0.84 10.46 -32.75
C LYS A 189 -0.91 9.56 -31.51
N GLU A 190 -0.62 8.27 -31.73
CA GLU A 190 -0.55 7.26 -30.66
C GLU A 190 -1.81 7.22 -29.78
N ASN A 191 -2.99 7.26 -30.41
CA ASN A 191 -4.30 7.24 -29.73
C ASN A 191 -4.46 8.33 -28.66
N GLY A 192 -3.88 9.52 -28.89
CA GLY A 192 -4.00 10.66 -27.97
C GLY A 192 -2.81 10.85 -27.03
N ASN A 193 -1.78 10.01 -27.10
CA ASN A 193 -0.61 10.14 -26.23
C ASN A 193 0.49 11.06 -26.79
N LEU A 194 0.48 11.33 -28.10
CA LEU A 194 1.50 12.13 -28.76
C LEU A 194 0.86 13.26 -29.54
N THR A 195 1.45 14.45 -29.48
CA THR A 195 1.14 15.54 -30.40
C THR A 195 2.39 15.95 -31.16
N VAL A 196 2.23 16.16 -32.47
CA VAL A 196 3.34 16.51 -33.36
C VAL A 196 2.95 17.75 -34.15
N GLN A 197 3.80 18.77 -34.11
CA GLN A 197 3.67 19.95 -34.94
C GLN A 197 4.77 19.94 -36.00
N SER A 198 4.39 19.83 -37.27
CA SER A 198 5.32 19.77 -38.42
C SER A 198 5.56 21.15 -39.06
N ASP A 199 4.58 22.05 -38.99
CA ASP A 199 4.68 23.43 -39.51
C ASP A 199 4.75 24.45 -38.35
N ARG A 200 5.64 25.44 -38.50
CA ARG A 200 5.87 26.53 -37.55
C ARG A 200 4.91 27.70 -37.73
N SER A 201 4.07 27.68 -38.77
CA SER A 201 3.14 28.75 -39.03
C SER A 201 1.90 28.66 -38.11
N GLY A 202 1.63 29.75 -37.37
CA GLY A 202 0.39 29.91 -36.61
C GLY A 202 0.42 29.46 -35.15
N ARG A 203 -0.66 29.81 -34.43
CA ARG A 203 -0.89 29.43 -33.02
C ARG A 203 -1.55 28.05 -32.99
N THR A 204 -0.94 27.12 -32.27
CA THR A 204 -1.50 25.78 -32.03
C THR A 204 -1.99 25.68 -30.59
N GLU A 205 -3.21 25.18 -30.41
CA GLU A 205 -3.78 24.85 -29.10
C GLU A 205 -4.20 23.38 -29.10
N ILE A 206 -3.77 22.65 -28.08
CA ILE A 206 -4.08 21.23 -27.90
C ILE A 206 -4.80 21.09 -26.57
N ARG A 207 -5.92 20.36 -26.55
CA ARG A 207 -6.69 20.09 -25.33
C ARG A 207 -6.79 18.60 -25.06
N GLY A 208 -6.71 18.26 -23.78
CA GLY A 208 -7.02 16.93 -23.27
C GLY A 208 -8.52 16.62 -23.38
N ARG A 209 -8.87 15.34 -23.27
CA ARG A 209 -10.28 14.88 -23.22
C ARG A 209 -11.02 15.40 -22.00
N ASN A 210 -10.35 15.48 -20.86
CA ASN A 210 -10.96 15.78 -19.58
C ASN A 210 -10.97 17.29 -19.30
N GLU A 211 -12.08 17.78 -18.75
CA GLU A 211 -12.21 19.13 -18.21
C GLU A 211 -12.11 19.07 -16.68
N TYR A 212 -11.22 19.86 -16.08
CA TYR A 212 -11.00 19.89 -14.63
C TYR A 212 -11.66 21.13 -14.04
N THR A 213 -12.65 20.94 -13.17
CA THR A 213 -13.39 22.05 -12.54
C THR A 213 -13.10 22.22 -11.05
N SER A 214 -12.61 21.17 -10.37
CA SER A 214 -12.21 21.21 -8.96
C SER A 214 -11.24 20.07 -8.62
N GLY A 215 -10.54 20.19 -7.48
CA GLY A 215 -9.66 19.14 -6.95
C GLY A 215 -8.17 19.32 -7.25
N ARG A 216 -7.36 18.33 -6.87
CA ARG A 216 -5.90 18.30 -7.10
C ARG A 216 -5.57 17.26 -8.15
N HIS A 217 -5.10 17.71 -9.30
CA HIS A 217 -4.77 16.86 -10.45
C HIS A 217 -3.28 16.82 -10.69
N LYS A 218 -2.75 15.65 -11.04
CA LYS A 218 -1.34 15.47 -11.36
C LYS A 218 -1.20 15.21 -12.85
N LEU A 219 -0.86 16.26 -13.58
CA LEU A 219 -0.55 16.18 -15.00
C LEU A 219 0.94 15.89 -15.19
N ARG A 220 1.26 14.98 -16.11
CA ARG A 220 2.63 14.65 -16.49
C ARG A 220 2.75 14.75 -18.00
N PHE A 221 3.64 15.61 -18.47
CA PHE A 221 3.96 15.76 -19.87
C PHE A 221 5.45 15.46 -20.10
N ARG A 222 5.77 14.90 -21.27
CA ARG A 222 7.14 14.75 -21.75
C ARG A 222 7.27 15.52 -23.05
N ILE A 223 8.24 16.43 -23.10
CA ILE A 223 8.60 17.12 -24.34
C ILE A 223 9.71 16.29 -24.99
N GLU A 224 9.40 15.62 -26.10
CA GLU A 224 10.36 14.76 -26.78
C GLU A 224 11.31 15.55 -27.69
N GLN A 225 10.78 16.59 -28.33
CA GLN A 225 11.51 17.46 -29.22
C GLN A 225 11.04 18.90 -29.00
N PHE A 226 11.98 19.83 -28.88
CA PHE A 226 11.70 21.24 -28.66
C PHE A 226 12.66 22.08 -29.47
N ASP A 227 12.13 23.04 -30.23
CA ASP A 227 12.95 24.06 -30.85
C ASP A 227 13.27 25.16 -29.82
N PRO A 228 14.56 25.47 -29.55
CA PRO A 228 14.95 26.54 -28.63
C PRO A 228 14.40 27.93 -28.98
N SER A 229 14.02 28.17 -30.23
CA SER A 229 13.42 29.43 -30.71
C SER A 229 11.89 29.49 -30.55
N GLY A 230 11.25 28.38 -30.18
CA GLY A 230 9.81 28.30 -29.92
C GLY A 230 9.44 28.55 -28.46
N TRP A 231 8.15 28.62 -28.18
CA TRP A 231 7.61 28.65 -26.82
C TRP A 231 6.43 27.70 -26.69
N ILE A 232 6.30 27.07 -25.51
CA ILE A 232 5.15 26.23 -25.15
C ILE A 232 4.56 26.82 -23.87
N SER A 233 3.26 27.11 -23.89
CA SER A 233 2.50 27.44 -22.69
C SER A 233 1.63 26.26 -22.29
N VAL A 234 1.68 25.88 -21.01
CA VAL A 234 0.79 24.87 -20.43
C VAL A 234 -0.18 25.60 -19.50
N GLY A 235 -1.47 25.51 -19.82
CA GLY A 235 -2.57 26.05 -19.01
C GLY A 235 -3.48 24.93 -18.52
N ILE A 236 -4.07 25.11 -17.34
CA ILE A 236 -5.12 24.28 -16.77
C ILE A 236 -6.36 25.16 -16.61
#